data_AF-X0ZZZ7-F1
#
_entry.id   AF-X0ZZZ7-F1
#
_cell.length_a   1.000
_cell.length_b   1.000
_cell.length_c   1.000
_cell.angle_alpha   90.00
_cell.angle_beta   90.00
_cell.angle_gamma   90.00
#
_symmetry.space_group_name_H-M   'P 1'
#
loop_
_entity.id
_entity.type
_entity.pdbx_description
1 polymer ?
#
loop_
_entity_poly.entity_id
_entity_poly.type
_entity_poly.pdbx_seq_one_letter_code
_entity_poly.pdbx_strand_id
1 'polypeptide(L)'
;SLMITQGQLGLLIPLIGYIIVSFLGGIMGGFNHTLMTLSMDEDELKTGVRRENTFLGVNALFTKPGDSIGPIIATVILGITNYMRDTPAILQPEAALAGIKTIFLLIPAVFTIISLIFMYFYPIHGEYKTKLYDEIEKLHQKKIDQLTEKRNL
;
A
#
# COMPACT_ATOMS: atom_id res chain seq x y z
N SER A 1 -30.24 -1.54 31.34
CA SER A 1 -30.27 -1.73 29.87
C SER A 1 -29.60 -0.57 29.12
N LEU A 2 -29.94 0.69 29.41
CA LEU A 2 -29.39 1.89 28.75
C LEU A 2 -27.85 2.00 28.73
N MET A 3 -27.13 1.62 29.79
CA MET A 3 -25.65 1.63 29.80
C MET A 3 -25.02 0.56 28.89
N ILE A 4 -25.68 -0.60 28.72
CA ILE A 4 -25.19 -1.68 27.83
C ILE A 4 -25.39 -1.27 26.37
N THR A 5 -26.51 -0.62 26.07
CA THR A 5 -26.82 -0.12 24.71
C THR A 5 -25.88 1.02 24.30
N GLN A 6 -25.52 1.93 25.22
CA GLN A 6 -24.54 3.00 24.97
C GLN A 6 -23.12 2.44 24.73
N GLY A 7 -22.73 1.40 25.47
CA GLY A 7 -21.45 0.69 25.24
C GLY A 7 -21.41 -0.06 23.91
N GLN A 8 -22.52 -0.68 23.49
CA GLN A 8 -22.62 -1.34 22.17
C GLN A 8 -22.64 -0.32 21.03
N LEU A 9 -23.37 0.79 21.16
CA LEU A 9 -23.42 1.85 20.14
C LEU A 9 -22.05 2.54 19.96
N GLY A 10 -21.30 2.72 21.06
CA GLY A 10 -19.94 3.27 21.04
C GLY A 10 -18.90 2.38 20.36
N LEU A 11 -19.15 1.06 20.25
CA LEU A 11 -18.30 0.11 19.53
C LEU A 11 -18.68 -0.03 18.04
N LEU A 12 -19.94 0.22 17.69
CA LEU A 12 -20.40 0.11 16.29
C LEU A 12 -19.78 1.17 15.38
N ILE A 13 -19.63 2.41 15.85
CA ILE A 13 -19.03 3.51 15.08
C ILE A 13 -17.58 3.20 14.67
N PRO A 14 -16.65 2.84 15.60
CA PRO A 14 -15.28 2.49 15.22
C PRO A 14 -15.22 1.20 14.39
N LEU A 15 -16.12 0.24 14.60
CA LEU A 15 -16.19 -0.98 13.80
C LEU A 15 -16.56 -0.68 12.33
N ILE A 16 -17.58 0.14 12.11
CA ILE A 16 -17.98 0.58 10.76
C ILE A 16 -16.84 1.36 10.11
N GLY A 17 -16.19 2.25 10.87
CA GLY A 17 -15.00 2.98 10.40
C GLY A 17 -13.88 2.04 9.96
N TYR A 18 -13.58 1.01 10.76
CA TYR A 18 -12.55 0.01 10.43
C TYR A 18 -12.89 -0.78 9.16
N ILE A 19 -14.15 -1.17 8.97
CA ILE A 19 -14.60 -1.87 7.75
C ILE A 19 -14.40 -0.98 6.52
N ILE A 20 -14.79 0.28 6.60
CA ILE A 20 -14.63 1.24 5.48
C ILE A 20 -13.15 1.42 5.14
N VAL A 21 -12.30 1.64 6.14
CA VAL A 21 -10.85 1.81 5.94
C VAL A 21 -10.22 0.56 5.34
N SER A 22 -10.61 -0.62 5.80
CA SER A 22 -10.10 -1.90 5.28
C SER A 22 -10.52 -2.12 3.83
N PHE A 23 -11.77 -1.79 3.49
CA PHE A 23 -12.28 -1.90 2.12
C PHE A 23 -11.56 -0.93 1.17
N LEU A 24 -11.40 0.33 1.57
CA LEU A 24 -10.66 1.33 0.79
C LEU A 24 -9.17 0.96 0.66
N GLY A 25 -8.56 0.44 1.72
CA GLY A 25 -7.19 -0.06 1.72
C GLY A 25 -6.99 -1.22 0.73
N GLY A 26 -7.96 -2.13 0.64
CA GLY A 26 -7.96 -3.22 -0.34
C GLY A 26 -7.94 -2.73 -1.79
N ILE A 27 -8.70 -1.68 -2.09
CA ILE A 27 -8.69 -1.04 -3.43
C ILE A 27 -7.30 -0.49 -3.75
N MET A 28 -6.66 0.21 -2.80
CA MET A 28 -5.30 0.73 -3.01
C MET A 28 -4.26 -0.38 -3.22
N GLY A 29 -4.41 -1.50 -2.50
CA GLY A 29 -3.55 -2.68 -2.70
C GLY A 29 -3.62 -3.25 -4.12
N GLY A 30 -4.81 -3.25 -4.73
CA GLY A 30 -4.99 -3.68 -6.12
C GLY A 30 -4.20 -2.83 -7.11
N PHE A 31 -4.28 -1.49 -6.98
CA PHE A 31 -3.53 -0.58 -7.85
C PHE A 31 -2.01 -0.77 -7.74
N ASN A 32 -1.49 -0.88 -6.51
CA ASN A 32 -0.06 -1.10 -6.29
C ASN A 32 0.41 -2.41 -6.95
N HIS A 33 -0.38 -3.48 -6.84
CA HIS A 33 -0.04 -4.74 -7.48
C HIS A 33 -0.04 -4.61 -9.01
N THR A 34 -1.03 -3.92 -9.61
CA THR A 34 -1.09 -3.74 -11.06
C THR A 34 0.10 -2.93 -11.60
N LEU A 35 0.53 -1.88 -10.89
CA LEU A 35 1.70 -1.08 -11.30
C LEU A 35 2.99 -1.91 -11.24
N MET A 36 3.12 -2.72 -10.20
CA MET A 36 4.26 -3.63 -10.05
C MET A 36 4.30 -4.67 -11.18
N THR A 37 3.15 -5.28 -11.53
CA THR A 37 3.12 -6.27 -12.64
C THR A 37 3.43 -5.65 -13.98
N LEU A 38 2.99 -4.42 -14.24
CA LEU A 38 3.36 -3.70 -15.47
C LEU A 38 4.87 -3.49 -15.58
N SER A 39 5.53 -3.18 -14.45
CA SER A 39 6.98 -3.03 -14.41
C SER A 39 7.70 -4.38 -14.58
N MET A 40 7.15 -5.47 -14.03
CA MET A 40 7.65 -6.83 -14.24
C MET A 40 7.53 -7.26 -15.70
N ASP A 41 6.41 -6.92 -16.35
CA ASP A 41 6.16 -7.24 -17.76
C ASP A 41 7.15 -6.47 -18.66
N GLU A 42 7.42 -5.20 -18.38
CA GLU A 42 8.46 -4.44 -19.08
C GLU A 42 9.86 -5.07 -18.92
N ASP A 43 10.22 -5.54 -17.72
CA ASP A 43 11.48 -6.24 -17.48
C ASP A 43 11.54 -7.60 -18.19
N GLU A 44 10.42 -8.33 -18.26
CA GLU A 44 10.34 -9.60 -18.97
C GLU A 44 10.57 -9.41 -20.49
N LEU A 45 10.04 -8.34 -21.09
CA LEU A 45 10.31 -8.04 -22.51
C LEU A 45 11.80 -7.80 -22.77
N LYS A 46 12.47 -7.09 -21.86
CA LYS A 46 13.90 -6.74 -22.00
C LYS A 46 14.81 -7.93 -21.74
N THR A 47 14.47 -8.78 -20.78
CA THR A 47 15.35 -9.87 -20.31
C THR A 47 14.96 -11.25 -20.83
N GLY A 48 13.74 -11.41 -21.35
CA GLY A 48 13.16 -12.69 -21.77
C GLY A 48 12.77 -13.63 -20.62
N VAL A 49 13.10 -13.29 -19.37
CA VAL A 49 12.91 -14.14 -18.19
C VAL A 49 11.95 -13.47 -17.23
N ARG A 50 10.93 -14.23 -16.79
CA ARG A 50 9.97 -13.73 -15.81
C ARG A 50 10.54 -13.82 -14.39
N ARG A 51 10.70 -12.68 -13.70
CA ARG A 51 11.38 -12.55 -12.39
C ARG A 51 10.45 -12.18 -11.23
N GLU A 52 9.25 -12.75 -11.17
CA GLU A 52 8.22 -12.39 -10.18
C GLU A 52 8.73 -12.38 -8.73
N ASN A 53 9.44 -13.43 -8.31
CA ASN A 53 9.93 -13.56 -6.94
C ASN A 53 10.96 -12.50 -6.55
N THR A 54 11.72 -11.98 -7.51
CA THR A 54 12.71 -10.93 -7.24
C THR A 54 12.00 -9.62 -6.94
N PHE A 55 11.03 -9.23 -7.78
CA PHE A 55 10.25 -8.02 -7.55
C PHE A 55 9.40 -8.11 -6.28
N LEU A 56 8.74 -9.24 -6.03
CA LEU A 56 7.99 -9.46 -4.79
C LEU A 56 8.89 -9.43 -3.55
N GLY A 57 10.08 -10.03 -3.63
CA GLY A 57 11.08 -10.02 -2.57
C GLY A 57 11.60 -8.61 -2.27
N VAL A 58 11.92 -7.83 -3.32
CA VAL A 58 12.35 -6.43 -3.18
C VAL A 58 11.23 -5.58 -2.60
N ASN A 59 9.99 -5.72 -3.09
CA ASN A 59 8.85 -5.03 -2.51
C ASN A 59 8.69 -5.34 -1.02
N ALA A 60 8.76 -6.61 -0.63
CA ALA A 60 8.67 -7.04 0.77
C ALA A 60 9.81 -6.51 1.64
N LEU A 61 11.01 -6.31 1.08
CA LEU A 61 12.15 -5.73 1.77
C LEU A 61 11.92 -4.28 2.18
N PHE A 62 11.13 -3.53 1.41
CA PHE A 62 10.80 -2.14 1.73
C PHE A 62 9.52 -2.03 2.56
N THR A 63 8.48 -2.82 2.27
CA THR A 63 7.19 -2.70 2.97
C THR A 63 7.25 -3.17 4.41
N LYS A 64 7.87 -4.33 4.68
CA LYS A 64 7.86 -4.92 6.04
C LYS A 64 8.56 -4.04 7.09
N PRO A 65 9.76 -3.49 6.84
CA PRO A 65 10.37 -2.54 7.77
C PRO A 65 9.55 -1.24 7.85
N GLY A 66 9.00 -0.76 6.73
CA GLY A 66 8.14 0.43 6.71
C GLY A 66 6.95 0.29 7.66
N ASP A 67 6.24 -0.84 7.59
CA ASP A 67 5.12 -1.16 8.47
C ASP A 67 5.55 -1.24 9.95
N SER A 68 6.78 -1.69 10.21
CA SER A 68 7.31 -1.80 11.58
C SER A 68 7.76 -0.46 12.14
N ILE A 69 8.26 0.45 11.30
CA ILE A 69 8.76 1.77 11.70
C ILE A 69 7.60 2.70 12.10
N GLY A 70 6.43 2.57 11.47
CA GLY A 70 5.25 3.41 11.76
C GLY A 70 4.87 3.45 13.24
N PRO A 71 4.61 2.31 13.90
CA PRO A 71 4.31 2.24 15.33
C PRO A 71 5.44 2.78 16.23
N ILE A 72 6.70 2.63 15.83
CA ILE A 72 7.85 3.15 16.57
C ILE A 72 7.81 4.68 16.56
N ILE A 73 7.64 5.29 15.39
CA ILE A 73 7.51 6.75 15.25
C ILE A 73 6.31 7.27 16.06
N ALA A 74 5.16 6.59 15.97
CA ALA A 74 3.98 6.97 16.73
C ALA A 74 4.25 6.94 18.25
N THR A 75 4.93 5.90 18.74
CA THR A 75 5.27 5.77 20.16
C THR A 75 6.20 6.88 20.63
N VAL A 76 7.23 7.21 19.84
CA VAL A 76 8.17 8.29 20.14
C VAL A 76 7.45 9.65 20.20
N ILE A 77 6.59 9.94 19.22
CA ILE A 77 5.83 11.20 19.17
C ILE A 77 4.87 11.32 20.37
N LEU A 78 4.18 10.24 20.75
CA LEU A 78 3.32 10.24 21.93
C LEU A 78 4.12 10.42 23.23
N GLY A 79 5.33 9.87 23.30
CA GLY A 79 6.25 10.06 24.43
C GLY A 79 6.70 11.51 24.60
N ILE A 80 7.17 12.16 23.52
CA ILE A 80 7.63 13.57 23.59
C ILE A 80 6.50 14.56 23.85
N THR A 81 5.27 14.21 23.47
CA THR A 81 4.09 15.07 23.67
C THR A 81 3.41 14.88 25.02
N ASN A 82 3.98 14.04 25.91
CA ASN A 82 3.44 13.72 27.23
C ASN A 82 2.00 13.20 27.18
N TYR A 83 1.71 12.33 26.21
CA TYR A 83 0.39 11.69 26.12
C TYR A 83 0.06 10.91 27.39
N MET A 84 -1.06 11.24 28.04
CA MET A 84 -1.50 10.57 29.27
C MET A 84 -2.43 9.41 28.93
N ARG A 85 -2.00 8.18 29.22
CA ARG A 85 -2.86 6.99 29.04
C ARG A 85 -4.07 7.07 29.99
N ASP A 86 -5.23 6.60 29.53
CA ASP A 86 -6.47 6.49 30.32
C ASP A 86 -7.10 7.82 30.77
N THR A 87 -6.63 8.93 30.20
CA THR A 87 -7.18 10.27 30.45
C THR A 87 -8.15 10.65 29.33
N PRO A 88 -9.37 11.15 29.63
CA PRO A 88 -10.31 11.64 28.64
C PRO A 88 -9.66 12.64 27.67
N ALA A 89 -10.03 12.62 26.40
CA ALA A 89 -9.45 13.49 25.38
C ALA A 89 -9.48 15.00 25.74
N ILE A 90 -10.47 15.42 26.53
CA ILE A 90 -10.67 16.80 27.00
C ILE A 90 -9.58 17.22 28.01
N LEU A 91 -8.99 16.27 28.72
CA LEU A 91 -7.96 16.50 29.74
C LEU A 91 -6.54 16.22 29.24
N GLN A 92 -6.39 15.90 27.94
CA GLN A 92 -5.08 15.69 27.33
C GLN A 92 -4.35 17.02 27.13
N PRO A 93 -3.01 17.06 27.24
CA PRO A 93 -2.23 18.24 26.88
C PRO A 93 -2.47 18.61 25.42
N GLU A 94 -2.48 19.91 25.12
CA GLU A 94 -2.62 20.40 23.74
C GLU A 94 -1.51 19.84 22.83
N ALA A 95 -0.30 19.69 23.36
CA ALA A 95 0.82 19.05 22.68
C ALA A 95 0.53 17.59 22.28
N ALA A 96 -0.18 16.82 23.11
CA ALA A 96 -0.55 15.44 22.81
C ALA A 96 -1.57 15.37 21.67
N LEU A 97 -2.55 16.28 21.65
CA LEU A 97 -3.51 16.40 20.55
C LEU A 97 -2.80 16.79 19.23
N ALA A 98 -1.81 17.69 19.29
CA ALA A 98 -0.98 18.05 18.14
C ALA A 98 -0.13 16.86 17.65
N GLY A 99 0.43 16.06 18.57
CA GLY A 99 1.16 14.83 18.26
C GLY A 99 0.30 13.81 17.53
N ILE A 100 -0.92 13.54 18.02
CA ILE A 100 -1.88 12.63 17.39
C ILE A 100 -2.24 13.13 15.98
N LYS A 101 -2.57 14.42 15.82
CA LYS A 101 -2.84 15.02 14.51
C LYS A 101 -1.65 14.85 13.55
N THR A 102 -0.43 15.00 14.05
CA THR A 102 0.78 14.83 13.24
C THR A 102 0.92 13.38 12.72
N ILE A 103 0.69 12.39 13.59
CA ILE A 103 0.79 10.97 13.23
C ILE A 103 -0.25 10.56 12.19
N PHE A 104 -1.50 11.01 12.33
CA PHE A 104 -2.60 10.57 11.47
C PHE A 104 -2.85 11.44 10.24
N LEU A 105 -2.45 12.71 10.26
CA LEU A 105 -2.71 13.65 9.17
C LEU A 105 -1.41 14.07 8.49
N LEU A 106 -0.48 14.70 9.22
CA LEU A 106 0.67 15.35 8.61
C LEU A 106 1.65 14.34 7.98
N ILE A 107 2.01 13.29 8.72
CA ILE A 107 2.96 12.28 8.24
C ILE A 107 2.39 11.56 7.01
N PRO A 108 1.18 10.96 7.03
CA PRO A 108 0.61 10.34 5.85
C PRO A 108 0.44 11.32 4.68
N ALA A 109 0.07 12.58 4.93
CA ALA A 109 -0.07 13.58 3.87
C ALA A 109 1.26 13.86 3.15
N VAL A 110 2.37 14.01 3.88
CA VAL A 110 3.69 14.21 3.28
C VAL A 110 4.10 13.01 2.43
N PHE A 111 3.97 11.78 2.95
CA PHE A 111 4.28 10.57 2.19
C PHE A 111 3.38 10.40 0.96
N THR A 112 2.11 10.81 1.06
CA THR A 112 1.17 10.78 -0.06
C THR A 112 1.57 11.77 -1.16
N ILE A 113 1.98 12.99 -0.80
CA ILE A 113 2.47 13.98 -1.76
C ILE A 113 3.72 13.46 -2.46
N ILE A 114 4.67 12.86 -1.72
CA ILE A 114 5.87 12.26 -2.30
C ILE A 114 5.50 11.13 -3.28
N SER A 115 4.57 10.25 -2.89
CA SER A 115 4.06 9.19 -3.76
C SER A 115 3.42 9.74 -5.04
N LEU A 116 2.64 10.81 -4.93
CA LEU A 116 2.02 11.48 -6.08
C LEU A 116 3.06 12.02 -7.06
N ILE A 117 4.17 12.58 -6.56
CA ILE A 117 5.27 13.06 -7.39
C ILE A 117 5.89 11.90 -8.16
N PHE A 118 6.19 10.77 -7.51
CA PHE A 118 6.73 9.59 -8.20
C PHE A 118 5.76 9.01 -9.23
N MET A 119 4.46 8.97 -8.90
CA MET A 119 3.42 8.52 -9.81
C MET A 119 3.29 9.44 -11.04
N TYR A 120 3.48 10.74 -10.88
CA TYR A 120 3.47 11.69 -12.00
C TYR A 120 4.56 11.39 -13.03
N PHE A 121 5.72 10.89 -12.59
CA PHE A 121 6.83 10.50 -13.47
C PHE A 121 6.76 9.05 -13.96
N TYR A 122 5.70 8.30 -13.64
CA TYR A 122 5.58 6.90 -14.01
C TYR A 122 5.34 6.76 -15.53
N PRO A 123 6.27 6.16 -16.30
CA PRO A 123 6.26 6.25 -17.77
C PRO A 123 5.25 5.31 -18.44
N ILE A 124 4.68 4.34 -17.71
CA ILE A 124 3.83 3.29 -18.28
C ILE A 124 2.37 3.73 -18.33
N HIS A 125 2.04 4.60 -19.30
CA HIS A 125 0.70 5.14 -19.50
C HIS A 125 0.35 5.32 -21.00
N GLY A 126 -0.95 5.41 -21.31
CA GLY A 126 -1.44 5.70 -22.66
C GLY A 126 -1.00 4.68 -23.72
N GLU A 127 -0.55 5.15 -24.89
CA GLU A 127 -0.12 4.29 -26.00
C GLU A 127 1.02 3.33 -25.63
N TYR A 128 1.94 3.76 -24.76
CA TYR A 128 3.06 2.92 -24.34
C TYR A 128 2.56 1.68 -23.59
N LYS A 129 1.58 1.85 -22.70
CA LYS A 129 0.96 0.74 -21.97
C LYS A 129 0.28 -0.25 -22.92
N THR A 130 -0.41 0.23 -23.96
CA THR A 130 -1.03 -0.66 -24.96
C THR A 130 0.01 -1.45 -25.74
N LYS A 131 1.08 -0.79 -26.21
CA LYS A 131 2.19 -1.45 -26.91
C LYS A 131 2.84 -2.53 -26.03
N LEU A 132 3.02 -2.24 -24.74
CA LEU A 132 3.58 -3.20 -23.78
C LEU A 132 2.76 -4.50 -23.72
N TYR A 133 1.42 -4.40 -23.68
CA TYR A 133 0.56 -5.58 -23.69
C TYR A 133 0.68 -6.39 -24.98
N ASP A 134 0.64 -5.71 -26.13
CA ASP A 134 0.73 -6.38 -27.43
C ASP A 134 2.07 -7.13 -27.61
N GLU A 135 3.16 -6.55 -27.10
CA GLU A 135 4.49 -7.16 -27.16
C GLU A 135 4.62 -8.36 -26.21
N ILE A 136 4.07 -8.25 -24.99
CA ILE A 136 4.07 -9.35 -24.02
C ILE A 136 3.25 -10.53 -24.51
N GLU A 137 2.08 -10.28 -25.08
CA GLU A 137 1.23 -11.34 -25.63
C GLU A 137 1.95 -12.12 -26.74
N LYS A 138 2.62 -11.40 -27.66
CA LYS A 138 3.45 -12.03 -28.71
C LYS A 138 4.59 -12.85 -28.12
N LEU A 139 5.25 -12.35 -27.07
CA LEU A 139 6.32 -13.08 -26.39
C LEU A 139 5.80 -14.38 -25.77
N HIS A 140 4.66 -14.33 -25.08
CA HIS A 140 4.04 -15.49 -24.44
C HIS A 140 3.59 -16.52 -25.48
N GLN A 141 2.97 -16.08 -26.58
CA GLN A 141 2.58 -16.98 -27.67
C GLN A 141 3.80 -17.70 -28.26
N LYS A 142 4.88 -16.97 -28.54
CA LYS A 142 6.13 -17.56 -29.06
C LYS A 142 6.72 -18.60 -28.11
N LYS A 143 6.69 -18.35 -26.79
CA LYS A 143 7.14 -19.33 -25.78
C LYS A 143 6.27 -20.59 -25.78
N ILE A 144 4.95 -20.44 -25.91
CA ILE A 144 4.01 -21.57 -25.98
C ILE A 144 4.24 -22.42 -27.23
N ASP A 145 4.42 -21.78 -28.39
CA ASP A 145 4.65 -22.48 -29.65
C ASP A 145 5.94 -23.31 -29.59
N GLN A 146 7.03 -22.73 -29.06
CA GLN A 146 8.31 -23.42 -28.86
C GLN A 146 8.21 -24.62 -27.91
N LEU A 147 7.42 -24.50 -26.83
CA LEU A 147 7.18 -25.61 -25.91
C LEU A 147 6.36 -26.72 -26.56
N THR A 148 5.38 -26.35 -27.38
CA THR A 148 4.53 -27.30 -28.10
C THR A 148 5.33 -28.08 -29.14
N GLU A 149 6.20 -27.41 -29.89
CA GLU A 149 7.12 -28.03 -30.85
C GLU A 149 8.07 -29.01 -30.14
N LYS A 150 8.72 -28.59 -29.05
CA LYS A 150 9.61 -29.45 -28.26
C LYS A 150 8.92 -30.68 -27.65
N ARG A 151 7.64 -30.58 -27.30
CA ARG A 151 6.86 -31.70 -26.76
C ARG A 151 6.53 -32.75 -27.83
N ASN A 152 6.45 -32.33 -29.09
CA ASN A 152 6.07 -33.19 -30.20
C ASN A 152 7.28 -33.87 -30.88
N LEU A 153 8.50 -33.61 -30.39
CA LEU A 153 9.77 -34.25 -30.77
C LEU A 153 10.14 -35.34 -29.75
#